data_AF-A0A356FZ76-F1
#
_entry.id   AF-A0A356FZ76-F1
#
_cell.length_a   1.000
_cell.length_b   1.000
_cell.length_c   1.000
_cell.angle_alpha   90.00
_cell.angle_beta   90.00
_cell.angle_gamma   90.00
#
_symmetry.space_group_name_H-M   'P 1'
#
loop_
_entity.id
_entity.type
_entity.pdbx_description
1 polymer ?
#
loop_
_entity_poly.entity_id
_entity_poly.type
_entity_poly.pdbx_seq_one_letter_code
_entity_poly.pdbx_strand_id
1 'polypeptide(L)'
;MAELVQHTLTKAEREARRAERAAQRERERQAQEAALPDSVHGVPLTEMVYTAASKKEIKAKRREFTPMRSAFLRDLAEKSAPLLRRAGLSDSQISLMSKGKSPAGWNVHHKHPLGGGGKNEFSNFILIRNDPYHTDFHKVSDVQIRALKDGETRTIRIPVPQGSVFVPPERQIQNALLAKRAAQSR
;
A
#
# COMPACT_ATOMS: atom_id res chain seq x y z
N MET A 1 -3.47 -44.05 39.76
CA MET A 1 -3.00 -43.86 38.37
C MET A 1 -4.17 -43.28 37.58
N ALA A 2 -4.26 -41.95 37.49
CA ALA A 2 -5.34 -41.29 36.76
C ALA A 2 -4.99 -41.27 35.27
N GLU A 3 -5.73 -42.04 34.47
CA GLU A 3 -5.60 -42.10 33.02
C GLU A 3 -6.03 -40.75 32.42
N LEU A 4 -5.05 -40.02 31.87
CA LEU A 4 -5.28 -38.79 31.13
C LEU A 4 -5.89 -39.16 29.77
N VAL A 5 -7.22 -39.26 29.70
CA VAL A 5 -7.94 -39.49 28.45
C VAL A 5 -7.68 -38.30 27.52
N GLN A 6 -6.85 -38.52 26.50
CA GLN A 6 -6.63 -37.54 25.43
C GLN A 6 -7.91 -37.46 24.59
N HIS A 7 -8.78 -36.50 24.93
CA HIS A 7 -9.99 -36.23 24.15
C HIS A 7 -9.58 -35.63 22.79
N THR A 8 -9.44 -36.50 21.78
CA THR A 8 -9.19 -36.07 20.41
C THR A 8 -10.50 -35.55 19.80
N LEU A 9 -10.47 -34.33 19.27
CA LEU A 9 -11.65 -33.74 18.62
C LEU A 9 -12.08 -34.60 17.43
N THR A 10 -13.37 -34.86 17.32
CA THR A 10 -13.98 -35.48 16.15
C THR A 10 -13.78 -34.59 14.92
N LYS A 11 -13.97 -35.15 13.72
CA LYS A 11 -13.90 -34.38 12.46
C LYS A 11 -14.92 -33.23 12.47
N ALA A 12 -16.14 -33.50 12.93
CA ALA A 12 -17.22 -32.52 13.03
C ALA A 12 -16.88 -31.37 13.99
N GLU A 13 -16.32 -31.66 15.17
CA GLU A 13 -15.91 -30.61 16.12
C GLU A 13 -14.77 -29.74 15.59
N ARG A 14 -13.83 -30.34 14.82
CA ARG A 14 -12.76 -29.59 14.14
C ARG A 14 -13.32 -28.68 13.05
N GLU A 15 -14.30 -29.14 12.28
CA GLU A 15 -14.96 -28.35 11.24
C GLU A 15 -15.79 -27.22 11.85
N ALA A 16 -16.56 -27.49 12.92
CA ALA A 16 -17.31 -26.48 13.65
C ALA A 16 -16.40 -25.38 14.22
N ARG A 17 -15.28 -25.74 14.87
CA ARG A 17 -14.29 -24.76 15.35
C ARG A 17 -13.67 -23.94 14.22
N ARG A 18 -13.46 -24.52 13.03
CA ARG A 18 -12.97 -23.77 11.86
C ARG A 18 -14.01 -22.78 11.35
N ALA A 19 -15.27 -23.20 11.27
CA ALA A 19 -16.38 -22.34 10.87
C ALA A 19 -16.58 -21.17 11.85
N GLU A 20 -16.55 -21.44 13.16
CA GLU A 20 -16.66 -20.42 14.19
C GLU A 20 -15.52 -19.40 14.11
N ARG A 21 -14.27 -19.85 13.96
CA ARG A 21 -13.12 -18.97 13.76
C ARG A 21 -13.22 -18.15 12.48
N ALA A 22 -13.75 -18.73 11.40
CA ALA A 22 -13.98 -18.00 10.16
C ALA A 22 -15.04 -16.91 10.34
N ALA A 23 -16.16 -17.24 11.01
CA ALA A 23 -17.21 -16.27 11.33
C ALA A 23 -16.73 -15.16 12.28
N GLN A 24 -15.87 -15.48 13.26
CA GLN A 24 -15.26 -14.48 14.11
C GLN A 24 -14.36 -13.52 13.31
N ARG A 25 -13.47 -14.05 12.47
CA ARG A 25 -12.60 -13.24 11.61
C ARG A 25 -13.40 -12.36 10.65
N GLU A 26 -14.52 -12.87 10.13
CA GLU A 26 -15.45 -12.11 9.29
C GLU A 26 -16.03 -10.92 10.07
N ARG A 27 -16.55 -11.15 11.28
CA ARG A 27 -17.08 -10.09 12.15
C ARG A 27 -16.03 -9.04 12.53
N GLU A 28 -14.84 -9.48 12.92
CA GLU A 28 -13.72 -8.57 13.23
C GLU A 28 -13.34 -7.70 12.03
N ARG A 29 -13.32 -8.29 10.83
CA ARG A 29 -13.03 -7.55 9.60
C ARG A 29 -14.14 -6.55 9.26
N GLN A 30 -15.41 -6.94 9.38
CA GLN A 30 -16.53 -6.02 9.18
C GLN A 30 -16.50 -4.85 10.17
N ALA A 31 -16.13 -5.11 11.43
CA ALA A 31 -15.92 -4.05 12.41
C ALA A 31 -14.73 -3.14 12.04
N GLN A 32 -13.62 -3.70 11.54
CA GLN A 32 -12.48 -2.92 11.05
C GLN A 32 -12.83 -2.09 9.80
N GLU A 33 -13.63 -2.66 8.89
CA GLU A 33 -14.11 -1.97 7.69
C GLU A 33 -15.06 -0.81 8.05
N ALA A 34 -15.94 -1.02 9.04
CA ALA A 34 -16.81 0.03 9.56
C ALA A 34 -16.04 1.12 10.32
N ALA A 35 -14.89 0.78 10.91
CA ALA A 35 -14.03 1.71 11.65
C ALA A 35 -12.91 2.33 10.78
N LEU A 36 -12.99 2.23 9.45
CA LEU A 36 -12.00 2.85 8.57
C LEU A 36 -12.05 4.38 8.69
N PRO A 37 -10.88 5.06 8.77
CA PRO A 37 -10.85 6.51 8.80
C PRO A 37 -11.21 7.09 7.43
N ASP A 38 -11.69 8.34 7.41
CA ASP A 38 -11.98 9.04 6.14
C ASP A 38 -10.70 9.44 5.38
N SER A 39 -9.57 9.55 6.07
CA SER A 39 -8.27 9.84 5.47
C SER A 39 -7.13 9.13 6.20
N VAL A 40 -6.04 8.87 5.48
CA VAL A 40 -4.81 8.28 6.02
C VAL A 40 -3.65 9.17 5.62
N HIS A 41 -2.91 9.70 6.60
CA HIS A 41 -1.78 10.62 6.36
C HIS A 41 -2.15 11.83 5.50
N GLY A 42 -3.38 12.33 5.64
CA GLY A 42 -3.95 13.43 4.86
C GLY A 42 -4.33 13.09 3.42
N VAL A 43 -4.36 11.80 3.06
CA VAL A 43 -4.92 11.32 1.79
C VAL A 43 -6.34 10.80 2.03
N PRO A 44 -7.37 11.38 1.41
CA PRO A 44 -8.75 10.91 1.57
C PRO A 44 -8.92 9.52 0.94
N LEU A 45 -9.77 8.72 1.55
CA LEU A 45 -10.20 7.45 0.97
C LEU A 45 -11.18 7.72 -0.17
N THR A 46 -10.86 7.22 -1.35
CA THR A 46 -11.70 7.34 -2.55
C THR A 46 -12.43 6.02 -2.81
N GLU A 47 -13.72 6.12 -3.12
CA GLU A 47 -14.50 4.96 -3.54
C GLU A 47 -14.13 4.53 -4.95
N MET A 48 -13.98 3.23 -5.15
CA MET A 48 -13.77 2.64 -6.46
C MET A 48 -14.30 1.23 -6.55
N VAL A 49 -14.70 0.84 -7.75
CA VAL A 49 -15.05 -0.54 -8.07
C VAL A 49 -13.78 -1.37 -8.16
N TYR A 50 -13.71 -2.44 -7.38
CA TYR A 50 -12.61 -3.39 -7.36
C TYR A 50 -13.12 -4.76 -7.78
N THR A 51 -12.56 -5.30 -8.86
CA THR A 51 -12.77 -6.70 -9.27
C THR A 51 -11.51 -7.51 -8.97
N ALA A 52 -11.63 -8.52 -8.12
CA ALA A 52 -10.49 -9.32 -7.69
C ALA A 52 -9.94 -10.18 -8.84
N ALA A 53 -8.73 -9.86 -9.28
CA ALA A 53 -8.00 -10.65 -10.27
C ALA A 53 -7.52 -11.97 -9.67
N SER A 54 -7.41 -12.99 -10.52
CA SER A 54 -6.91 -14.29 -10.10
C SER A 54 -5.43 -14.23 -9.69
N LYS A 55 -5.03 -15.20 -8.86
CA LYS A 55 -3.60 -15.33 -8.46
C LYS A 55 -2.66 -15.45 -9.66
N LYS A 56 -3.12 -16.10 -10.75
CA LYS A 56 -2.33 -16.27 -11.98
C LYS A 56 -2.09 -14.93 -12.67
N GLU A 57 -3.13 -14.10 -12.80
CA GLU A 57 -3.04 -12.77 -13.41
C GLU A 57 -2.16 -11.84 -12.59
N ILE A 58 -2.34 -11.82 -11.25
CA ILE A 58 -1.49 -11.02 -10.36
C ILE A 58 -0.02 -11.42 -10.50
N LYS A 59 0.27 -12.72 -10.59
CA LYS A 59 1.65 -13.21 -10.77
C LYS A 59 2.25 -12.76 -12.11
N ALA A 60 1.47 -12.78 -13.20
CA ALA A 60 1.92 -12.29 -14.50
C ALA A 60 2.23 -10.79 -14.44
N LYS A 61 1.28 -9.98 -13.95
CA LYS A 61 1.45 -8.54 -13.79
C LYS A 61 2.62 -8.15 -12.89
N ARG A 62 2.94 -8.94 -11.85
CA ARG A 62 4.12 -8.72 -10.99
C ARG A 62 5.45 -8.89 -11.73
N ARG A 63 5.51 -9.78 -12.74
CA ARG A 63 6.72 -9.95 -13.56
C ARG A 63 6.96 -8.70 -14.41
N GLU A 64 5.90 -8.18 -15.03
CA GLU A 64 5.92 -6.95 -15.82
C GLU A 64 6.28 -5.70 -14.99
N PHE A 65 5.91 -5.69 -13.71
CA PHE A 65 6.21 -4.57 -12.82
C PHE A 65 7.71 -4.35 -12.60
N THR A 66 8.52 -5.42 -12.59
CA THR A 66 9.95 -5.32 -12.26
C THR A 66 10.73 -4.35 -13.16
N PRO A 67 10.69 -4.48 -14.50
CA PRO A 67 11.34 -3.54 -15.40
C PRO A 67 10.70 -2.14 -15.33
N MET A 68 9.37 -2.05 -15.21
CA MET A 68 8.65 -0.78 -15.13
C MET A 68 9.01 0.03 -13.88
N ARG A 69 9.16 -0.65 -12.74
CA ARG A 69 9.65 -0.05 -11.48
C ARG A 69 11.05 0.54 -11.66
N SER A 70 11.95 -0.21 -12.29
CA SER A 70 13.32 0.25 -12.54
C SER A 70 13.33 1.48 -13.45
N ALA A 71 12.53 1.48 -14.51
CA ALA A 71 12.37 2.63 -15.40
C ALA A 71 11.79 3.86 -14.70
N PHE A 72 10.74 3.69 -13.89
CA PHE A 72 10.12 4.76 -13.11
C PHE A 72 11.08 5.42 -12.13
N LEU A 73 11.94 4.64 -11.45
CA LEU A 73 12.93 5.17 -10.53
C LEU A 73 14.00 6.01 -11.25
N ARG A 74 14.42 5.60 -12.45
CA ARG A 74 15.35 6.36 -13.28
C ARG A 74 14.75 7.68 -13.73
N ASP A 75 13.51 7.63 -14.23
CA ASP A 75 12.75 8.80 -14.66
C ASP A 75 12.58 9.82 -13.52
N LEU A 76 12.25 9.35 -12.32
CA LEU A 76 12.16 10.20 -11.13
C LEU A 76 13.50 10.85 -10.75
N ALA A 77 14.59 10.08 -10.78
CA ALA A 77 15.92 10.59 -10.44
C ALA A 77 16.38 11.68 -11.42
N GLU A 78 16.06 11.52 -12.70
CA GLU A 78 16.40 12.49 -13.75
C GLU A 78 15.53 13.74 -13.69
N LYS A 79 14.20 13.57 -13.69
CA LYS A 79 13.25 14.69 -13.87
C LYS A 79 12.85 15.38 -12.57
N SER A 80 12.97 14.70 -11.43
CA SER A 80 12.36 15.11 -10.16
C SER A 80 13.35 15.13 -8.98
N ALA A 81 14.66 15.22 -9.22
CA ALA A 81 15.67 15.26 -8.15
C ALA A 81 15.38 16.32 -7.06
N PRO A 82 14.95 17.57 -7.36
CA PRO A 82 14.61 18.54 -6.31
C PRO A 82 13.43 18.10 -5.45
N LEU A 83 12.42 17.45 -6.04
CA LEU A 83 11.27 16.93 -5.30
C LEU A 83 11.68 15.78 -4.39
N LEU A 84 12.54 14.87 -4.85
CA LEU A 84 13.06 13.76 -4.05
C LEU A 84 13.82 14.27 -2.82
N ARG A 85 14.64 15.31 -2.96
CA ARG A 85 15.33 15.95 -1.83
C ARG A 85 14.35 16.53 -0.82
N ARG A 86 13.33 17.26 -1.29
CA ARG A 86 12.25 17.81 -0.43
C ARG A 86 11.45 16.71 0.27
N ALA A 87 11.29 15.56 -0.37
CA ALA A 87 10.67 14.38 0.24
C ALA A 87 11.57 13.74 1.31
N GLY A 88 12.87 14.07 1.34
CA GLY A 88 13.84 13.63 2.34
C GLY A 88 14.82 12.57 1.86
N LEU A 89 14.94 12.37 0.54
CA LEU A 89 15.96 11.47 -0.01
C LEU A 89 17.33 12.15 -0.06
N SER A 90 18.37 11.40 0.28
CA SER A 90 19.77 11.83 0.13
C SER A 90 20.24 11.75 -1.32
N ASP A 91 21.35 12.44 -1.62
CA ASP A 91 22.07 12.31 -2.89
C ASP A 91 22.42 10.87 -3.26
N SER A 92 22.90 10.11 -2.28
CA SER A 92 23.26 8.70 -2.47
C SER A 92 22.05 7.84 -2.83
N GLN A 93 20.89 8.12 -2.23
CA GLN A 93 19.64 7.45 -2.56
C GLN A 93 19.15 7.81 -3.96
N ILE A 94 19.25 9.08 -4.36
CA ILE A 94 18.87 9.53 -5.71
C ILE A 94 19.81 8.92 -6.78
N SER A 95 21.11 8.82 -6.50
CA SER A 95 22.07 8.13 -7.36
C SER A 95 21.80 6.62 -7.47
N LEU A 96 21.27 6.00 -6.41
CA LEU A 96 20.82 4.61 -6.48
C LEU A 96 19.57 4.47 -7.37
N MET A 97 18.65 5.42 -7.30
CA MET A 97 17.46 5.48 -8.15
C MET A 97 17.79 5.66 -9.63
N SER A 98 18.82 6.44 -9.97
CA SER A 98 19.26 6.58 -11.37
C SER A 98 19.82 5.28 -11.97
N LYS A 99 20.13 4.29 -11.12
CA LYS A 99 20.47 2.91 -11.52
C LYS A 99 19.25 1.98 -11.52
N GLY A 100 18.05 2.52 -11.32
CA GLY A 100 16.79 1.77 -11.28
C GLY A 100 16.61 0.93 -10.02
N LYS A 101 17.31 1.25 -8.93
CA LYS A 101 17.26 0.54 -7.64
C LYS A 101 16.46 1.35 -6.61
N SER A 102 15.64 0.67 -5.83
CA SER A 102 14.83 1.33 -4.79
C SER A 102 15.74 1.83 -3.66
N PRO A 103 15.57 3.07 -3.19
CA PRO A 103 16.31 3.56 -2.05
C PRO A 103 15.82 2.90 -0.76
N ALA A 104 16.73 2.72 0.20
CA ALA A 104 16.40 2.10 1.48
C ALA A 104 15.27 2.86 2.20
N GLY A 105 14.27 2.14 2.68
CA GLY A 105 13.10 2.72 3.36
C GLY A 105 12.02 3.28 2.44
N TRP A 106 12.13 3.12 1.12
CA TRP A 106 11.14 3.57 0.15
C TRP A 106 10.72 2.46 -0.80
N ASN A 107 9.49 2.55 -1.31
CA ASN A 107 8.94 1.63 -2.30
C ASN A 107 8.18 2.38 -3.40
N VAL A 108 8.04 1.71 -4.54
CA VAL A 108 7.14 2.15 -5.61
C VAL A 108 5.81 1.46 -5.37
N HIS A 109 4.79 2.26 -5.08
CA HIS A 109 3.44 1.81 -4.78
C HIS A 109 2.53 2.03 -5.99
N HIS A 110 1.59 1.12 -6.19
CA HIS A 110 0.50 1.28 -7.15
C HIS A 110 -0.63 2.07 -6.50
N LYS A 111 -1.04 3.20 -7.08
CA LYS A 111 -2.17 4.01 -6.58
C LYS A 111 -3.49 3.23 -6.69
N HIS A 112 -3.70 2.59 -7.83
CA HIS A 112 -4.74 1.60 -8.05
C HIS A 112 -4.16 0.19 -7.92
N PRO A 113 -4.63 -0.64 -6.96
CA PRO A 113 -4.06 -1.95 -6.71
C PRO A 113 -4.08 -2.87 -7.93
N LEU A 114 -2.98 -3.58 -8.14
CA LEU A 114 -2.78 -4.48 -9.28
C LEU A 114 -3.85 -5.59 -9.37
N GLY A 115 -4.29 -6.06 -8.21
CA GLY A 115 -5.34 -7.08 -8.06
C GLY A 115 -6.74 -6.58 -8.38
N GLY A 116 -6.96 -5.26 -8.45
CA GLY A 116 -8.26 -4.63 -8.72
C GLY A 116 -8.41 -4.04 -10.11
N GLY A 117 -7.53 -4.43 -11.04
CA GLY A 117 -7.47 -3.83 -12.37
C GLY A 117 -6.40 -2.74 -12.54
N GLY A 118 -5.59 -2.45 -11.52
CA GLY A 118 -4.42 -1.58 -11.63
C GLY A 118 -3.48 -1.99 -12.77
N LYS A 119 -2.90 -0.98 -13.42
CA LYS A 119 -1.98 -1.13 -14.55
C LYS A 119 -0.53 -0.86 -14.12
N ASN A 120 0.42 -1.46 -14.82
CA ASN A 120 1.85 -1.22 -14.65
C ASN A 120 2.30 -0.02 -15.50
N GLU A 121 1.90 1.18 -15.09
CA GLU A 121 2.17 2.43 -15.81
C GLU A 121 2.59 3.54 -14.85
N PHE A 122 3.34 4.52 -15.34
CA PHE A 122 3.94 5.56 -14.49
C PHE A 122 2.87 6.44 -13.80
N SER A 123 1.74 6.70 -14.47
CA SER A 123 0.58 7.40 -13.91
C SER A 123 0.03 6.71 -12.65
N ASN A 124 0.08 5.37 -12.63
CA ASN A 124 -0.37 4.54 -11.52
C ASN A 124 0.71 4.30 -10.45
N PHE A 125 1.92 4.81 -10.64
CA PHE A 125 3.01 4.64 -9.67
C PHE A 125 3.20 5.88 -8.81
N ILE A 126 3.66 5.64 -7.59
CA ILE A 126 4.13 6.69 -6.68
C ILE A 126 5.28 6.16 -5.83
N LEU A 127 6.33 6.95 -5.66
CA LEU A 127 7.38 6.66 -4.70
C LEU A 127 6.93 7.08 -3.30
N ILE A 128 6.94 6.15 -2.35
CA ILE A 128 6.43 6.36 -0.98
C ILE A 128 7.38 5.74 0.04
N ARG A 129 7.51 6.35 1.21
CA ARG A 129 8.32 5.80 2.31
C ARG A 129 7.56 4.62 2.94
N ASN A 130 8.29 3.55 3.25
CA ASN A 130 7.74 2.29 3.76
C ASN A 130 6.92 2.53 5.02
N ASP A 131 7.59 3.00 6.08
CA ASP A 131 6.95 3.28 7.35
C ASP A 131 6.93 4.79 7.64
N PRO A 132 5.80 5.32 8.14
CA PRO A 132 4.53 4.62 8.38
C PRO A 132 3.63 4.48 7.13
N TYR A 133 3.91 5.23 6.07
CA TYR A 133 2.90 5.56 5.04
C TYR A 133 2.45 4.38 4.18
N HIS A 134 3.39 3.68 3.53
CA HIS A 134 3.06 2.54 2.68
C HIS A 134 2.37 1.43 3.48
N THR A 135 2.88 1.14 4.67
CA THR A 135 2.31 0.15 5.59
C THR A 135 0.87 0.49 5.96
N ASP A 136 0.57 1.74 6.30
CA ASP A 136 -0.79 2.14 6.69
C ASP A 136 -1.76 2.17 5.51
N PHE A 137 -1.30 2.50 4.29
CA PHE A 137 -2.14 2.41 3.08
C PHE A 137 -2.56 0.96 2.81
N HIS A 138 -1.64 0.00 3.00
CA HIS A 138 -1.98 -1.42 2.90
C HIS A 138 -2.93 -1.87 4.00
N LYS A 139 -2.75 -1.45 5.26
CA LYS A 139 -3.67 -1.83 6.35
C LYS A 139 -5.13 -1.47 6.04
N VAL A 140 -5.38 -0.26 5.54
CA VAL A 140 -6.74 0.20 5.20
C VAL A 140 -7.30 -0.53 3.98
N SER A 141 -6.45 -0.75 2.96
CA SER A 141 -6.88 -1.40 1.71
C SER A 141 -7.10 -2.91 1.88
N ASP A 142 -6.23 -3.58 2.62
CA ASP A 142 -6.21 -5.04 2.79
C ASP A 142 -7.43 -5.57 3.56
N VAL A 143 -7.95 -4.78 4.50
CA VAL A 143 -9.18 -5.12 5.26
C VAL A 143 -10.35 -5.37 4.30
N GLN A 144 -10.42 -4.62 3.21
CA GLN A 144 -11.51 -4.72 2.23
C GLN A 144 -11.19 -5.74 1.13
N ILE A 145 -9.93 -5.77 0.67
CA ILE A 145 -9.53 -6.55 -0.51
C ILE A 145 -9.34 -8.04 -0.20
N ARG A 146 -8.76 -8.40 0.96
CA ARG A 146 -8.36 -9.79 1.25
C ARG A 146 -9.52 -10.77 1.43
N ALA A 147 -10.74 -10.25 1.59
CA ALA A 147 -11.95 -11.03 1.71
C ALA A 147 -12.50 -11.51 0.37
N LEU A 148 -12.17 -10.81 -0.71
CA LEU A 148 -12.76 -11.02 -2.02
C LEU A 148 -12.22 -12.29 -2.66
N LYS A 149 -13.11 -13.07 -3.25
CA LYS A 149 -12.76 -14.24 -4.07
C LYS A 149 -12.39 -13.79 -5.49
N ASP A 150 -11.60 -14.60 -6.19
CA ASP A 150 -11.26 -14.38 -7.59
C ASP A 150 -12.55 -14.14 -8.43
N GLY A 151 -12.61 -13.02 -9.14
CA GLY A 151 -13.75 -12.57 -9.96
C GLY A 151 -14.81 -11.75 -9.21
N GLU A 152 -14.77 -11.70 -7.87
CA GLU A 152 -15.71 -10.93 -7.07
C GLU A 152 -15.50 -9.44 -7.26
N THR A 153 -16.61 -8.71 -7.42
CA THR A 153 -16.60 -7.25 -7.61
C THR A 153 -17.28 -6.56 -6.43
N ARG A 154 -16.60 -5.58 -5.86
CA ARG A 154 -17.09 -4.79 -4.71
C ARG A 154 -16.63 -3.34 -4.82
N THR A 155 -17.44 -2.40 -4.33
CA THR A 155 -16.99 -1.02 -4.10
C THR A 155 -16.15 -0.96 -2.82
N ILE A 156 -14.92 -0.48 -2.92
CA ILE A 156 -13.99 -0.33 -1.80
C ILE A 156 -13.54 1.12 -1.67
N ARG A 157 -13.05 1.50 -0.49
CA ARG A 157 -12.51 2.82 -0.15
C ARG A 157 -11.01 2.73 0.09
N ILE A 158 -10.18 3.29 -0.79
CA ILE A 158 -8.70 3.23 -0.65
C ILE A 158 -8.06 4.62 -0.71
N PRO A 159 -6.93 4.85 -0.03
CA PRO A 159 -6.19 6.10 -0.15
C PRO A 159 -5.49 6.17 -1.52
N VAL A 160 -5.84 7.18 -2.33
CA VAL A 160 -5.25 7.41 -3.65
C VAL A 160 -4.35 8.65 -3.61
N PRO A 161 -3.05 8.50 -3.34
CA PRO A 161 -2.15 9.63 -3.27
C PRO A 161 -1.90 10.23 -4.67
N GLN A 162 -1.76 11.55 -4.72
CA GLN A 162 -1.51 12.28 -5.95
C GLN A 162 -0.02 12.51 -6.20
N GLY A 163 0.34 12.74 -7.47
CA GLY A 163 1.72 12.98 -7.89
C GLY A 163 2.56 11.71 -8.07
N SER A 164 3.87 11.89 -8.23
CA SER A 164 4.84 10.83 -8.51
C SER A 164 5.73 10.48 -7.29
N VAL A 165 5.80 11.38 -6.30
CA VAL A 165 6.47 11.16 -5.01
C VAL A 165 5.52 11.57 -3.91
N PHE A 166 5.25 10.67 -2.96
CA PHE A 166 4.42 10.97 -1.81
C PHE A 166 5.18 11.83 -0.81
N VAL A 167 4.68 13.04 -0.58
CA VAL A 167 5.15 13.94 0.47
C VAL A 167 3.98 14.17 1.42
N PRO A 168 4.06 13.74 2.69
CA PRO A 168 2.97 13.91 3.64
C PRO A 168 2.71 15.41 3.88
N PRO A 169 1.46 15.84 4.13
CA PRO A 169 1.11 17.26 4.28
C PRO A 169 1.95 17.99 5.32
N GLU A 170 2.24 17.35 6.46
CA GLU A 170 3.10 17.90 7.51
C GLU A 170 4.48 18.28 6.98
N ARG A 171 5.09 17.43 6.13
CA ARG A 171 6.38 17.72 5.50
C ARG A 171 6.27 18.84 4.47
N GLN A 172 5.14 18.94 3.77
CA GLN A 172 4.91 20.06 2.85
C GLN A 172 4.87 21.39 3.61
N ILE A 173 4.19 21.43 4.76
CA ILE A 173 4.15 22.59 5.65
C ILE A 173 5.56 22.95 6.15
N GLN A 174 6.31 21.96 6.64
CA GLN A 174 7.69 22.18 7.11
C GLN A 174 8.59 22.74 5.98
N ASN A 175 8.50 22.15 4.78
CA ASN A 175 9.24 22.62 3.62
C ASN A 175 8.88 24.07 3.24
N ALA A 176 7.60 24.43 3.32
CA ALA A 176 7.14 25.80 3.06
C ALA A 176 7.63 26.80 4.12
N LEU A 177 7.64 26.42 5.39
CA LEU A 177 8.18 27.25 6.48
C LEU A 177 9.69 27.48 6.32
N LEU A 178 10.46 26.43 5.99
CA LEU A 178 11.89 26.54 5.72
C LEU A 178 12.16 27.44 4.51
N ALA A 179 11.37 27.32 3.44
CA ALA A 179 11.51 28.18 2.27
C ALA A 179 11.23 29.66 2.58
N LYS A 180 10.19 29.95 3.38
CA LYS A 180 9.88 31.32 3.83
C LYS A 180 11.04 31.92 4.64
N ARG A 181 11.61 31.16 5.58
CA ARG A 181 12.76 31.61 6.39
C ARG A 181 13.98 31.93 5.52
N ALA A 182 14.30 31.07 4.56
CA ALA A 182 15.43 31.28 3.65
C ALA A 182 15.24 32.50 2.72
N ALA A 183 14.00 32.82 2.36
CA ALA A 183 13.68 34.01 1.56
C ALA A 183 13.74 35.32 2.38
N GLN A 184 13.47 35.25 3.70
CA GLN A 184 13.56 36.40 4.61
C GLN A 184 14.99 36.70 5.07
N SER A 185 15.91 35.74 4.92
CA SER A 185 17.33 35.89 5.28
C SER A 185 18.22 36.28 4.09
N ARG A 186 17.64 36.65 2.96
CA ARG A 186 18.32 37.14 1.74
C ARG A 186 17.94 38.59 1.50
#